data_AF-A0A7Y6U9S7-F1
#
_entry.id   AF-A0A7Y6U9S7-F1
#
_cell.length_a   1.000
_cell.length_b   1.000
_cell.length_c   1.000
_cell.angle_alpha   90.00
_cell.angle_beta   90.00
_cell.angle_gamma   90.00
#
_symmetry.space_group_name_H-M   'P 1'
#
loop_
_entity.id
_entity.type
_entity.pdbx_description
1 polymer ?
#
loop_
_entity_poly.entity_id
_entity_poly.type
_entity_poly.pdbx_seq_one_letter_code
_entity_poly.pdbx_strand_id
1 'polypeptide(L)'
;MTDNDNSHKGGRPKSAKGKARTKTISTRLTLAEWKAVMKRITDAGKKPSHFLRELLLHAKVEAARTQEDRRQIRMLEGGCNNLNQLAKLAHQQGFFLLKGKITDLLGEFNKIIERI
;
A
#
# COMPACT_ATOMS: atom_id res chain seq x y z
N MET A 1 -3.45 -3.72 -43.57
CA MET A 1 -2.96 -4.97 -44.18
C MET A 1 -3.89 -6.10 -43.80
N THR A 2 -4.54 -6.67 -44.81
CA THR A 2 -5.52 -7.76 -44.73
C THR A 2 -4.82 -9.11 -44.68
N ASP A 3 -4.82 -9.77 -43.53
CA ASP A 3 -4.32 -11.15 -43.43
C ASP A 3 -5.46 -12.11 -43.77
N ASN A 4 -5.59 -12.38 -45.07
CA ASN A 4 -6.39 -13.45 -45.61
C ASN A 4 -5.66 -14.79 -45.38
N ASP A 5 -5.81 -15.39 -44.19
CA ASP A 5 -5.24 -16.71 -43.90
C ASP A 5 -6.29 -17.80 -44.15
N ASN A 6 -6.68 -17.93 -45.43
CA ASN A 6 -7.48 -19.03 -45.92
C ASN A 6 -6.60 -20.28 -46.07
N SER A 7 -6.35 -20.95 -44.94
CA SER A 7 -5.78 -22.30 -44.94
C SER A 7 -6.53 -23.16 -43.93
N HIS A 8 -7.47 -23.97 -44.44
CA HIS A 8 -8.14 -25.02 -43.69
C HIS A 8 -7.16 -26.17 -43.42
N LYS A 9 -6.21 -25.95 -42.50
CA LYS A 9 -5.48 -27.05 -41.86
C LYS A 9 -6.43 -27.71 -40.87
N GLY A 10 -7.03 -28.84 -41.28
CA GLY A 10 -7.88 -29.65 -40.41
C GLY A 10 -7.24 -29.87 -39.03
N GLY A 11 -8.05 -29.71 -37.98
CA GLY A 11 -7.65 -29.79 -36.58
C GLY A 11 -8.42 -28.81 -35.70
N ARG A 12 -8.31 -28.95 -34.38
CA ARG A 12 -8.94 -28.02 -33.42
C ARG A 12 -8.44 -26.59 -33.71
N PRO A 13 -9.32 -25.61 -33.92
CA PRO A 13 -8.93 -24.24 -34.23
C PRO A 13 -7.98 -23.71 -33.15
N LYS A 14 -6.91 -23.03 -33.60
CA LYS A 14 -5.93 -22.42 -32.69
C LYS A 14 -6.66 -21.43 -31.78
N SER A 15 -6.37 -21.49 -30.49
CA SER A 15 -6.90 -20.52 -29.52
C SER A 15 -6.51 -19.11 -29.96
N ALA A 16 -7.44 -18.16 -29.81
CA ALA A 16 -7.24 -16.76 -30.21
C ALA A 16 -5.90 -16.21 -29.69
N LYS A 17 -5.22 -15.41 -30.52
CA LYS A 17 -3.96 -14.74 -30.15
C LYS A 17 -4.16 -14.03 -28.79
N GLY A 18 -3.33 -14.37 -27.80
CA GLY A 18 -3.38 -13.81 -26.43
C GLY A 18 -4.17 -14.62 -25.39
N LYS A 19 -4.94 -15.65 -25.77
CA LYS A 19 -5.69 -16.49 -24.81
C LYS A 19 -4.86 -17.64 -24.22
N ALA A 20 -3.81 -18.07 -24.93
CA ALA A 20 -2.90 -19.11 -24.46
C ALA A 20 -1.82 -18.54 -23.52
N ARG A 21 -1.51 -19.27 -22.44
CA ARG A 21 -0.42 -18.92 -21.52
C ARG A 21 0.90 -19.35 -22.14
N THR A 22 1.68 -18.40 -22.68
CA THR A 22 2.92 -18.68 -23.44
C THR A 22 4.18 -18.11 -22.79
N LYS A 23 4.05 -17.34 -21.71
CA LYS A 23 5.17 -16.72 -20.99
C LYS A 23 5.32 -17.34 -19.61
N THR A 24 6.56 -17.58 -19.20
CA THR A 24 6.91 -18.20 -17.92
C THR A 24 7.71 -17.22 -17.08
N ILE A 25 7.35 -17.11 -15.81
CA ILE A 25 8.12 -16.41 -14.77
C ILE A 25 8.64 -17.48 -13.81
N SER A 26 9.94 -17.47 -13.52
CA SER A 26 10.60 -18.44 -12.65
C SER A 26 11.47 -17.76 -11.59
N THR A 27 11.46 -18.30 -10.38
CA THR A 27 12.29 -17.85 -9.25
C THR A 27 12.94 -19.05 -8.59
N ARG A 28 14.21 -18.93 -8.20
CA ARG A 28 14.93 -19.97 -7.44
C ARG A 28 14.64 -19.79 -5.96
N LEU A 29 14.35 -20.90 -5.28
CA LEU A 29 14.07 -20.96 -3.85
C LEU A 29 15.11 -21.84 -3.17
N THR A 30 15.46 -21.49 -1.94
CA THR A 30 16.13 -22.41 -1.03
C THR A 30 15.19 -23.56 -0.64
N LEU A 31 15.74 -24.63 -0.07
CA LEU A 31 14.95 -25.78 0.38
C LEU A 31 13.89 -25.38 1.43
N ALA A 32 14.24 -24.46 2.34
CA ALA A 32 13.34 -23.99 3.39
C ALA A 32 12.16 -23.18 2.81
N GLU A 33 12.45 -22.24 1.90
CA GLU A 33 11.43 -21.45 1.22
C GLU A 33 10.51 -22.34 0.37
N TRP A 34 11.08 -23.31 -0.34
CA TRP A 34 10.30 -24.27 -1.12
C TRP A 34 9.33 -25.06 -0.25
N LYS A 35 9.79 -25.60 0.89
CA LYS A 35 8.92 -26.31 1.85
C LYS A 35 7.80 -25.42 2.37
N ALA A 36 8.11 -24.17 2.72
CA ALA A 36 7.12 -23.20 3.19
C ALA A 36 6.06 -22.89 2.12
N VAL A 37 6.48 -22.67 0.87
CA VAL A 37 5.57 -22.42 -0.26
C VAL A 37 4.68 -23.64 -0.51
N MET A 38 5.25 -24.85 -0.56
CA MET A 38 4.49 -26.07 -0.78
C MET A 38 3.48 -26.34 0.33
N LYS A 39 3.84 -26.08 1.60
CA LYS A 39 2.89 -26.16 2.71
C LYS A 39 1.69 -25.23 2.51
N ARG A 40 1.94 -23.95 2.18
CA ARG A 40 0.85 -22.97 1.93
C ARG A 40 -0.05 -23.37 0.75
N ILE A 41 0.53 -23.98 -0.28
CA ILE A 41 -0.21 -24.50 -1.43
C ILE A 41 -1.14 -25.65 -0.99
N THR A 42 -0.60 -26.59 -0.20
CA THR A 42 -1.35 -27.73 0.34
C THR A 42 -2.48 -27.26 1.26
N ASP A 43 -2.19 -26.35 2.19
CA ASP A 43 -3.16 -25.78 3.13
C ASP A 43 -4.30 -25.05 2.39
N ALA A 44 -3.99 -24.40 1.26
CA ALA A 44 -4.98 -23.75 0.40
C ALA A 44 -5.78 -24.72 -0.49
N GLY A 45 -5.41 -26.01 -0.56
CA GLY A 45 -6.07 -27.02 -1.38
C GLY A 45 -6.01 -26.75 -2.90
N LYS A 46 -5.06 -25.94 -3.36
CA LYS A 46 -4.95 -25.51 -4.78
C LYS A 46 -3.78 -26.20 -5.46
N LYS A 47 -3.86 -26.36 -6.79
CA LYS A 47 -2.69 -26.77 -7.59
C LYS A 47 -1.61 -25.68 -7.52
N PRO A 48 -0.31 -26.02 -7.44
CA PRO A 48 0.79 -25.06 -7.33
C PRO A 48 0.72 -23.91 -8.34
N SER A 49 0.47 -24.22 -9.61
CA SER A 49 0.39 -23.20 -10.68
C SER A 49 -0.80 -22.25 -10.51
N HIS A 50 -1.93 -22.72 -9.94
CA HIS A 50 -3.09 -21.87 -9.69
C HIS A 50 -2.83 -20.93 -8.51
N PHE A 51 -2.30 -21.50 -7.42
CA PHE A 51 -1.92 -20.74 -6.23
C PHE A 51 -0.90 -19.65 -6.55
N LEU A 52 0.19 -20.01 -7.23
CA LEU A 52 1.24 -19.05 -7.61
C LEU A 52 0.70 -17.98 -8.57
N ARG A 53 -0.22 -18.34 -9.47
CA ARG A 53 -0.83 -17.36 -10.39
C ARG A 53 -1.71 -16.36 -9.64
N GLU A 54 -2.57 -16.82 -8.75
CA GLU A 54 -3.38 -15.91 -7.92
C GLU A 54 -2.49 -15.02 -7.06
N LEU A 55 -1.43 -15.59 -6.48
CA LEU A 55 -0.45 -14.83 -5.71
C LEU A 55 0.23 -13.77 -6.59
N LEU A 56 0.66 -14.10 -7.80
CA LEU A 56 1.28 -13.13 -8.72
C LEU A 56 0.32 -12.05 -9.22
N LEU A 57 -0.98 -12.35 -9.37
CA LEU A 57 -1.97 -11.40 -9.90
C LEU A 57 -2.66 -10.56 -8.83
N HIS A 58 -2.80 -11.10 -7.62
CA HIS A 58 -3.65 -10.54 -6.58
C HIS A 58 -2.93 -10.35 -5.24
N ALA A 59 -1.69 -10.83 -5.06
CA ALA A 59 -0.96 -10.49 -3.85
C ALA A 59 -0.76 -8.97 -3.79
N LYS A 60 -1.21 -8.39 -2.69
CA LYS A 60 -0.95 -7.00 -2.38
C LYS A 60 0.52 -6.89 -1.99
N VAL A 61 1.35 -6.41 -2.91
CA VAL A 61 2.68 -5.92 -2.59
C VAL A 61 2.49 -4.51 -2.05
N GLU A 62 2.45 -4.36 -0.73
CA GLU A 62 2.42 -3.05 -0.12
C GLU A 62 3.79 -2.40 -0.30
N ALA A 63 3.83 -1.28 -1.02
CA ALA A 63 5.03 -0.44 -1.04
C ALA A 63 5.37 -0.02 0.39
N ALA A 64 6.66 -0.03 0.75
CA ALA A 64 7.10 0.56 2.01
C ALA A 64 6.56 2.00 2.09
N ARG A 65 5.99 2.37 3.26
CA ARG A 65 5.39 3.70 3.49
C ARG A 65 6.30 4.79 2.92
N THR A 66 5.72 5.63 2.06
CA THR A 66 6.48 6.66 1.36
C THR A 66 7.10 7.62 2.38
N GLN A 67 8.14 8.35 1.98
CA GLN A 67 8.72 9.37 2.86
C GLN A 67 7.67 10.43 3.25
N GLU A 68 6.70 10.67 2.38
CA GLU A 68 5.60 11.60 2.62
C GLU A 68 4.61 11.06 3.66
N ASP A 69 4.21 9.78 3.57
CA ASP A 69 3.38 9.14 4.61
C ASP A 69 4.06 9.25 5.98
N ARG A 70 5.38 9.04 6.02
CA ARG A 70 6.18 9.16 7.26
C ARG A 70 6.33 10.61 7.74
N ARG A 71 6.24 11.60 6.86
CA ARG A 71 6.22 13.02 7.24
C ARG A 71 4.87 13.37 7.86
N GLN A 72 3.78 12.97 7.22
CA GLN A 72 2.42 13.21 7.72
C GLN A 72 2.19 12.57 9.08
N ILE A 73 2.62 11.31 9.27
CA ILE A 73 2.54 10.63 10.57
C ILE A 73 3.31 11.41 11.65
N ARG A 74 4.55 11.86 11.36
CA ARG A 74 5.33 12.66 12.31
C ARG A 74 4.71 14.01 12.63
N MET A 75 4.08 14.67 11.65
CA MET A 75 3.37 15.92 11.90
C MET A 75 2.15 15.71 12.81
N LEU A 76 1.41 14.61 12.62
CA LEU A 76 0.30 14.23 13.49
C LEU A 76 0.77 13.91 14.92
N GLU A 77 1.85 13.14 15.07
CA GLU A 77 2.47 12.86 16.37
C GLU A 77 2.89 14.15 17.09
N GLY A 78 3.51 15.08 16.36
CA GLY A 78 3.86 16.40 16.88
C GLY A 78 2.64 17.19 17.35
N GLY A 79 1.56 17.20 16.56
CA GLY A 79 0.30 17.84 16.93
C GLY A 79 -0.32 17.24 18.19
N CYS A 80 -0.39 15.91 18.29
CA CYS A 80 -0.89 15.21 19.48
C CYS A 80 -0.05 15.53 20.72
N ASN A 81 1.28 15.58 20.59
CA ASN A 81 2.16 15.92 21.70
C ASN A 81 1.93 17.36 22.18
N ASN A 82 1.77 18.31 21.25
CA ASN A 82 1.47 19.70 21.57
C ASN A 82 0.14 19.80 22.34
N LEU A 83 -0.90 19.11 21.89
CA LEU A 83 -2.19 19.07 22.60
C LEU A 83 -2.04 18.49 24.02
N ASN A 84 -1.25 17.43 24.17
CA ASN A 84 -1.01 16.82 25.48
C ASN A 84 -0.26 17.77 26.43
N GLN A 85 0.68 18.56 25.91
CA GLN A 85 1.37 19.59 26.69
C GLN A 85 0.41 20.69 27.13
N LEU A 86 -0.46 21.17 26.24
CA LEU A 86 -1.48 22.18 26.58
C LEU A 86 -2.44 21.65 27.64
N ALA A 87 -2.88 20.39 27.55
CA ALA A 87 -3.73 19.77 28.55
C ALA A 87 -3.05 19.71 29.93
N LYS A 88 -1.76 19.31 29.98
CA LYS A 88 -0.98 19.31 31.23
C LYS A 88 -0.81 20.72 31.81
N LEU A 89 -0.51 21.70 30.97
CA LEU A 89 -0.36 23.10 31.40
C LEU A 89 -1.68 23.68 31.91
N ALA A 90 -2.81 23.34 31.28
CA ALA A 90 -4.14 23.79 31.70
C ALA A 90 -4.46 23.27 33.11
N HIS A 91 -4.09 22.03 33.38
CA HIS A 91 -4.26 21.41 34.69
C HIS A 91 -3.35 22.06 35.75
N GLN A 92 -2.11 22.37 35.41
CA GLN A 92 -1.13 22.92 36.36
C GLN A 92 -1.33 24.42 36.66
N GLN A 93 -1.61 25.23 35.66
CA GLN A 93 -1.62 26.71 35.76
C GLN A 93 -3.05 27.29 35.79
N GLY A 94 -4.06 26.46 35.61
CA GLY A 94 -5.44 26.88 35.47
C GLY A 94 -5.81 27.21 34.02
N PHE A 95 -6.98 26.74 33.60
CA PHE A 95 -7.45 26.82 32.22
C PHE A 95 -7.60 28.26 31.71
N PHE A 96 -8.01 29.21 32.56
CA PHE A 96 -8.30 30.59 32.15
C PHE A 96 -7.06 31.34 31.67
N LEU A 97 -5.94 31.24 32.40
CA LEU A 97 -4.66 31.85 32.03
C LEU A 97 -4.09 31.25 30.75
N LEU A 98 -4.20 29.92 30.60
CA LEU A 98 -3.75 29.24 29.39
C LEU A 98 -4.60 29.63 28.17
N LYS A 99 -5.92 29.73 28.33
CA LYS A 99 -6.85 30.10 27.26
C LYS A 99 -6.48 31.46 26.65
N GLY A 100 -6.14 32.46 27.47
CA GLY A 100 -5.69 33.77 27.00
C GLY A 100 -4.47 33.64 26.08
N LYS A 101 -3.40 33.00 26.57
CA LYS A 101 -2.16 32.79 25.81
C LYS A 101 -2.37 32.01 24.50
N ILE A 102 -3.22 30.99 24.50
CA ILE A 102 -3.54 30.22 23.29
C ILE A 102 -4.27 31.10 22.27
N THR A 103 -5.21 31.94 22.73
CA THR A 103 -6.00 32.81 21.84
C THR A 103 -5.11 33.88 21.19
N ASP A 104 -4.17 34.45 21.94
CA ASP A 104 -3.20 35.39 21.42
C ASP A 104 -2.30 34.76 20.35
N LEU A 105 -1.78 33.56 20.64
CA LEU A 105 -0.94 32.80 19.71
C LEU A 105 -1.71 32.41 18.43
N LEU A 106 -2.98 32.00 18.56
CA LEU A 106 -3.84 31.71 17.40
C LEU A 106 -4.06 32.97 16.54
N GLY A 107 -4.19 34.13 17.18
CA GLY A 107 -4.27 35.42 16.48
C GLY A 107 -3.00 35.73 15.70
N GLU A 108 -1.82 35.44 16.25
CA GLU A 108 -0.54 35.58 15.53
C GLU A 108 -0.43 34.59 14.36
N PHE A 109 -0.83 33.33 14.55
CA PHE A 109 -0.85 32.34 13.47
C PHE A 109 -1.74 32.77 12.30
N ASN A 110 -2.95 33.24 12.58
CA ASN A 110 -3.87 33.69 11.53
C ASN A 110 -3.29 34.87 10.74
N LYS A 111 -2.64 35.83 11.42
CA LYS A 111 -1.95 36.94 10.75
C LYS A 111 -0.82 36.49 9.83
N ILE A 112 -0.13 35.39 10.16
CA ILE A 112 0.93 34.81 9.31
C ILE A 112 0.31 34.10 8.12
N ILE A 113 -0.77 33.33 8.32
CA ILE A 113 -1.47 32.62 7.24
C ILE A 113 -2.07 33.61 6.24
N GLU A 114 -2.66 34.71 6.69
CA GLU A 114 -3.22 35.76 5.83
C GLU A 114 -2.16 36.49 4.96
N ARG A 115 -0.87 36.34 5.28
CA ARG A 115 0.24 36.93 4.53
C ARG A 115 0.87 35.98 3.50
N ILE A 116 0.45 34.72 3.47
CA ILE A 116 0.90 33.69 2.52
C ILE A 116 -0.16 33.56 1.42
#